data_AF-A0A2E1NEE9-F1
#
_entry.id   AF-A0A2E1NEE9-F1
#
_cell.length_a   1.000
_cell.length_b   1.000
_cell.length_c   1.000
_cell.angle_alpha   90.00
_cell.angle_beta   90.00
_cell.angle_gamma   90.00
#
_symmetry.space_group_name_H-M   'P 1'
#
loop_
_entity.id
_entity.type
_entity.pdbx_description
1 polymer ?
#
loop_
_entity_poly.entity_id
_entity_poly.type
_entity_poly.pdbx_seq_one_letter_code
_entity_poly.pdbx_strand_id
1 'polypeptide(L)'
;MDYYKWRKFFIKKAIELIFRLFVFILLYFGLVRPIQEIILEDIVVPKLNAWNKIENDIFIFHSQDDLKVESGSDQFIDTRLSFPFSAYYFLATVFLFSNLKSRLLGFIHLYNLGLFLVSPILCYFLVKGSFWLAPLINAHEMAYKALFLSIGMLGLTKYLSKNK
;
A
#
# COMPACT_ATOMS: atom_id res chain seq x y z
N MET A 1 -12.33 -36.10 -16.51
CA MET A 1 -10.92 -35.64 -16.34
C MET A 1 -10.32 -36.47 -15.22
N ASP A 2 -9.29 -37.28 -15.50
CA ASP A 2 -8.71 -38.19 -14.50
C ASP A 2 -8.24 -37.42 -13.26
N TYR A 3 -8.55 -37.94 -12.06
CA TYR A 3 -8.14 -37.39 -10.77
C TYR A 3 -6.64 -37.03 -10.73
N TYR A 4 -5.80 -37.86 -11.35
CA TYR A 4 -4.37 -37.65 -11.47
C TYR A 4 -3.98 -36.40 -12.30
N LYS A 5 -4.68 -36.16 -13.41
CA LYS A 5 -4.46 -34.98 -14.27
C LYS A 5 -4.88 -33.70 -13.54
N TRP A 6 -5.96 -33.75 -12.76
CA TRP A 6 -6.43 -32.62 -11.95
C TRP A 6 -5.45 -32.28 -10.82
N ARG A 7 -4.92 -33.28 -10.10
CA ARG A 7 -3.92 -33.08 -9.03
C ARG A 7 -2.62 -32.49 -9.56
N LYS A 8 -2.09 -33.00 -10.68
CA LYS A 8 -0.86 -32.49 -11.31
C LYS A 8 -1.02 -31.03 -11.78
N PHE A 9 -2.20 -30.67 -12.30
CA PHE A 9 -2.51 -29.31 -12.70
C PHE A 9 -2.56 -28.33 -11.51
N PHE A 10 -3.24 -28.71 -10.43
CA PHE A 10 -3.31 -27.89 -9.22
C PHE A 10 -1.94 -27.66 -8.59
N ILE A 11 -1.13 -28.72 -8.48
CA ILE A 11 0.24 -28.63 -7.95
C ILE A 11 1.07 -27.66 -8.80
N LYS A 12 0.99 -27.72 -10.13
CA LYS A 12 1.72 -26.80 -11.01
C LYS A 12 1.32 -25.34 -10.76
N LYS A 13 0.02 -25.03 -10.67
CA LYS A 13 -0.45 -23.67 -10.38
C LYS A 13 -0.04 -23.18 -8.99
N ALA A 14 -0.04 -24.07 -7.99
CA ALA A 14 0.38 -23.76 -6.63
C ALA A 14 1.89 -23.44 -6.58
N ILE A 15 2.73 -24.25 -7.24
CA ILE A 15 4.18 -24.00 -7.33
C ILE A 15 4.44 -22.65 -8.01
N GLU A 16 3.75 -22.37 -9.12
CA GLU A 16 3.87 -21.08 -9.81
C GLU A 16 3.45 -19.90 -8.92
N LEU A 17 2.37 -20.05 -8.15
CA LEU A 17 1.91 -19.02 -7.21
C LEU A 17 2.92 -18.79 -6.09
N ILE A 18 3.45 -19.86 -5.49
CA ILE A 18 4.47 -19.80 -4.44
C ILE A 18 5.71 -19.10 -4.97
N PHE A 19 6.16 -19.45 -6.18
CA PHE A 19 7.31 -18.79 -6.81
C PHE A 19 7.06 -17.29 -7.03
N ARG A 20 5.89 -16.90 -7.52
CA ARG A 20 5.52 -15.48 -7.70
C ARG A 20 5.50 -14.72 -6.38
N LEU A 21 4.95 -15.32 -5.33
CA LEU A 21 4.91 -14.73 -3.98
C LEU A 21 6.32 -14.61 -3.39
N PHE A 22 7.19 -15.60 -3.62
CA PHE A 22 8.57 -15.55 -3.18
C PHE A 22 9.35 -14.41 -3.85
N VAL A 23 9.22 -14.28 -5.18
CA VAL A 23 9.82 -13.15 -5.92
C VAL A 23 9.26 -11.81 -5.42
N PHE A 24 7.95 -11.74 -5.17
CA PHE A 24 7.33 -10.55 -4.59
C PHE A 24 7.92 -10.19 -3.23
N ILE A 25 8.05 -11.15 -2.31
CA ILE A 25 8.61 -10.91 -0.98
C ILE A 25 10.03 -10.38 -1.11
N LEU A 26 10.85 -11.00 -1.96
CA LEU A 26 12.23 -10.54 -2.20
C LEU A 26 12.29 -9.11 -2.75
N LEU A 27 11.47 -8.79 -3.76
CA LEU A 27 11.47 -7.46 -4.37
C LEU A 27 10.91 -6.39 -3.43
N TYR A 28 9.81 -6.69 -2.74
CA TYR A 28 9.17 -5.73 -1.86
C TYR A 28 10.03 -5.43 -0.64
N PHE A 29 10.39 -6.46 0.13
CA PHE A 29 11.15 -6.28 1.36
C PHE A 29 12.63 -5.98 1.10
N GLY A 30 13.19 -6.45 -0.02
CA GLY A 30 14.61 -6.25 -0.34
C GLY A 30 14.92 -4.94 -1.06
N LEU A 31 13.96 -4.34 -1.76
CA LEU A 31 14.21 -3.15 -2.58
C LEU A 31 13.18 -2.05 -2.35
N VAL A 32 11.89 -2.34 -2.53
CA VAL A 32 10.86 -1.29 -2.51
C VAL A 32 10.74 -0.67 -1.13
N ARG A 33 10.56 -1.49 -0.11
CA ARG A 33 10.34 -1.04 1.26
C ARG A 33 11.56 -0.28 1.83
N PRO A 34 12.82 -0.74 1.66
CA PRO A 34 13.98 0.04 2.06
C PRO A 34 14.04 1.43 1.38
N ILE A 35 13.69 1.51 0.10
CA ILE A 35 13.65 2.81 -0.61
C ILE A 35 12.55 3.71 -0.04
N GLN A 36 11.37 3.15 0.26
CA GLN A 36 10.27 3.90 0.88
C GLN A 36 10.65 4.40 2.28
N GLU A 37 11.30 3.57 3.08
CA GLU A 37 11.82 3.91 4.41
C GLU A 37 12.81 5.07 4.32
N ILE A 38 13.81 4.98 3.43
CA ILE A 38 14.80 6.06 3.19
C ILE A 38 14.11 7.37 2.77
N ILE A 39 13.15 7.30 1.84
CA ILE A 39 12.43 8.51 1.39
C ILE A 39 11.64 9.14 2.55
N LEU A 40 11.00 8.32 3.38
CA LEU A 40 10.26 8.82 4.53
C LEU A 40 11.17 9.46 5.57
N GLU A 41 12.25 8.77 5.95
CA GLU A 41 13.20 9.18 6.97
C GLU A 41 14.01 10.42 6.56
N ASP A 42 14.56 10.43 5.35
CA ASP A 42 15.51 11.48 4.94
C ASP A 42 14.83 12.68 4.28
N ILE A 43 13.64 12.51 3.68
CA ILE A 43 13.01 13.55 2.86
C ILE A 43 11.68 14.00 3.44
N VAL A 44 10.74 13.08 3.68
CA VAL A 44 9.36 13.44 4.02
C VAL A 44 9.25 13.95 5.45
N VAL A 45 9.73 13.16 6.43
CA VAL A 45 9.64 13.51 7.86
C VAL A 45 10.37 14.83 8.15
N PRO A 46 11.63 15.06 7.71
CA PRO A 46 12.34 16.30 7.99
C PRO A 46 11.65 17.52 7.36
N LYS A 47 11.11 17.40 6.14
CA LYS A 47 10.37 18.50 5.49
C LYS A 47 9.06 18.82 6.21
N LEU A 48 8.30 17.80 6.61
CA LEU A 48 7.07 18.00 7.36
C LEU A 48 7.36 18.64 8.73
N ASN A 49 8.41 18.20 9.42
CA ASN A 49 8.86 18.82 10.67
C ASN A 49 9.29 20.27 10.49
N ALA A 50 10.01 20.60 9.40
CA ALA A 50 10.36 21.99 9.08
C ALA A 50 9.13 22.88 8.77
N TRP A 51 8.04 22.29 8.28
CA TRP A 51 6.79 22.99 8.02
C TRP A 51 5.84 23.06 9.21
N ASN A 52 6.10 22.26 10.24
CA ASN A 52 5.38 22.26 11.49
C ASN A 52 5.65 23.59 12.21
N LYS A 53 4.67 24.50 12.11
CA LYS A 53 4.69 25.80 12.78
C LYS A 53 3.92 25.76 14.11
N ILE A 54 3.33 24.62 14.45
CA ILE A 54 2.57 24.42 15.67
C ILE A 54 3.56 23.86 16.69
N GLU A 55 4.18 24.76 17.45
CA GLU A 55 5.26 24.44 18.40
C GLU A 55 4.88 23.26 19.30
N ASN A 56 5.60 22.15 19.15
CA ASN A 56 5.68 21.01 20.07
C ASN A 56 4.42 20.17 20.31
N ASP A 57 3.31 20.40 19.60
CA ASP A 57 2.10 19.59 19.79
C ASP A 57 1.93 18.49 18.73
N ILE A 58 2.53 18.63 17.55
CA ILE A 58 2.43 17.62 16.48
C ILE A 58 3.74 16.85 16.38
N PHE A 59 3.67 15.54 16.60
CA PHE A 59 4.79 14.63 16.47
C PHE A 59 4.71 13.91 15.13
N ILE A 60 5.74 14.04 14.30
CA ILE A 60 5.82 13.43 12.97
C ILE A 60 7.03 12.51 12.94
N PHE A 61 6.77 11.24 12.71
CA PHE A 61 7.79 10.22 12.61
C PHE A 61 7.38 9.14 11.61
N HIS A 62 8.32 8.31 11.21
CA HIS A 62 8.04 7.17 10.37
C HIS A 62 8.06 5.89 11.20
N SER A 63 7.30 4.89 10.76
CA SER A 63 7.31 3.55 11.31
C SER A 63 7.34 2.60 10.12
N GLN A 64 8.54 2.13 9.78
CA GLN A 64 8.76 1.35 8.56
C GLN A 64 8.37 2.19 7.32
N ASP A 65 7.54 1.65 6.44
CA ASP A 65 7.00 2.29 5.24
C ASP A 65 5.78 3.19 5.51
N ASP A 66 5.43 3.45 6.77
CA ASP A 66 4.30 4.29 7.13
C ASP A 66 4.74 5.60 7.79
N LEU A 67 4.09 6.69 7.42
CA LEU A 67 4.19 7.98 8.09
C LEU A 67 3.15 8.03 9.21
N LYS A 68 3.59 8.44 10.41
CA LYS A 68 2.73 8.67 11.57
C LYS A 68 2.74 10.14 11.94
N VAL A 69 1.55 10.67 12.18
CA VAL A 69 1.35 12.02 12.71
C VAL A 69 0.42 11.90 13.92
N GLU A 70 0.95 12.25 15.08
CA GLU A 70 0.30 12.14 16.39
C GLU A 70 0.19 13.54 17.02
N SER A 71 -0.84 13.75 17.85
CA SER A 71 -1.07 15.01 18.58
C SER A 71 -0.79 14.79 20.06
N GLY A 72 0.08 15.61 20.65
CA GLY A 72 0.38 15.56 22.09
C GLY A 72 -0.77 16.00 22.98
N SER A 73 -1.65 16.88 22.48
CA SER A 73 -2.82 17.39 23.19
C SER A 73 -4.16 16.81 22.67
N ASP A 74 -4.11 15.68 21.96
CA ASP A 74 -5.29 14.97 21.43
C ASP A 74 -6.22 15.85 20.56
N GLN A 75 -5.65 16.81 19.82
CA GLN A 75 -6.44 17.69 18.93
C GLN A 75 -7.03 16.94 17.73
N PHE A 76 -6.44 15.79 17.38
CA PHE A 76 -6.92 14.91 16.34
C PHE A 76 -6.53 13.46 16.61
N ILE A 77 -7.23 12.54 15.95
CA ILE A 77 -6.95 11.10 16.03
C ILE A 77 -5.62 10.80 15.36
N ASP A 78 -4.75 10.05 16.03
CA ASP A 78 -3.48 9.59 15.47
C ASP A 78 -3.64 9.06 14.04
N THR A 79 -2.88 9.67 13.13
CA THR A 79 -2.98 9.35 11.71
C THR A 79 -1.82 8.51 11.27
N ARG A 80 -2.11 7.45 10.52
CA ARG A 80 -1.11 6.58 9.92
C ARG A 80 -1.36 6.50 8.44
N LEU A 81 -0.45 7.06 7.65
CA LEU A 81 -0.50 7.07 6.21
C LEU A 81 0.55 6.12 5.65
N SER A 82 0.12 5.11 4.91
CA SER A 82 1.02 4.17 4.27
C SER A 82 1.61 4.81 3.01
N PHE A 83 2.92 4.62 2.80
CA PHE A 83 3.52 5.13 1.58
C PHE A 83 2.89 4.44 0.35
N PRO A 84 2.63 5.18 -0.73
CA PRO A 84 2.10 4.61 -1.97
C PRO A 84 3.00 3.47 -2.47
N PHE A 85 2.42 2.53 -3.22
CA PHE A 85 3.09 1.29 -3.63
C PHE A 85 3.42 0.35 -2.47
N SER A 86 2.56 0.29 -1.46
CA SER A 86 2.69 -0.62 -0.31
C SER A 86 2.51 -2.10 -0.68
N ALA A 87 2.73 -2.97 0.30
CA ALA A 87 2.61 -4.43 0.15
C ALA A 87 1.26 -4.85 -0.45
N TYR A 88 0.18 -4.17 -0.09
CA TYR A 88 -1.17 -4.44 -0.60
C TYR A 88 -1.30 -4.20 -2.11
N TYR A 89 -0.70 -3.12 -2.59
CA TYR A 89 -0.63 -2.82 -4.03
C TYR A 89 0.14 -3.93 -4.76
N PHE A 90 1.33 -4.28 -4.27
CA PHE A 90 2.15 -5.29 -4.92
C PHE A 90 1.47 -6.67 -4.88
N LEU A 91 0.87 -7.06 -3.76
CA LEU A 91 0.12 -8.30 -3.64
C LEU A 91 -1.02 -8.37 -4.69
N ALA A 92 -1.77 -7.26 -4.85
CA ALA A 92 -2.81 -7.18 -5.88
C ALA A 92 -2.21 -7.35 -7.29
N THR A 93 -1.08 -6.70 -7.58
CA THR A 93 -0.41 -6.83 -8.90
C THR A 93 0.08 -8.25 -9.16
N VAL A 94 0.60 -8.97 -8.15
CA VAL A 94 1.10 -10.36 -8.28
C VAL A 94 -0.01 -11.30 -8.73
N PHE A 95 -1.20 -11.19 -8.12
CA PHE A 95 -2.34 -12.02 -8.47
C PHE A 95 -2.96 -11.63 -9.82
N LEU A 96 -2.94 -10.34 -10.15
CA LEU A 96 -3.45 -9.83 -11.42
C LEU A 96 -2.46 -9.95 -12.58
N PHE A 97 -1.20 -10.28 -12.32
CA PHE A 97 -0.13 -10.36 -13.32
C PHE A 97 -0.45 -11.35 -14.46
N SER A 98 -1.27 -12.37 -14.21
CA SER A 98 -1.74 -13.27 -15.28
C SER A 98 -2.64 -12.60 -16.33
N ASN A 99 -3.11 -11.37 -16.09
CA ASN A 99 -3.98 -10.56 -16.93
C ASN A 99 -3.43 -9.12 -17.09
N LEU A 100 -2.14 -8.98 -17.42
CA LEU A 100 -1.41 -7.71 -17.58
C LEU A 100 -2.12 -6.63 -18.42
N LYS A 101 -3.00 -7.01 -19.37
CA LYS A 101 -3.76 -6.06 -20.21
C LYS A 101 -5.08 -5.57 -19.60
N SER A 102 -5.40 -5.94 -18.36
CA SER A 102 -6.67 -5.54 -17.76
C SER A 102 -6.68 -4.05 -17.43
N ARG A 103 -7.76 -3.36 -17.80
CA ARG A 103 -8.04 -1.96 -17.44
C ARG A 103 -7.89 -1.71 -15.94
N LEU A 104 -8.18 -2.74 -15.13
CA LEU A 104 -8.06 -2.72 -13.68
C LEU A 104 -6.61 -2.56 -13.19
N LEU A 105 -5.65 -3.21 -13.85
CA LEU A 105 -4.23 -3.07 -13.51
C LEU A 105 -3.72 -1.65 -13.83
N GLY A 106 -4.14 -1.08 -14.95
CA GLY A 106 -3.87 0.33 -15.29
C GLY A 106 -4.46 1.31 -14.27
N PHE A 107 -5.70 1.08 -13.83
CA PHE A 107 -6.33 1.87 -12.78
C PHE A 107 -5.56 1.81 -11.45
N ILE A 108 -5.12 0.61 -11.03
CA ILE A 108 -4.32 0.42 -9.82
C ILE A 108 -3.04 1.26 -9.84
N HIS A 109 -2.31 1.23 -10.96
CA HIS A 109 -1.08 2.00 -11.11
C HIS A 109 -1.35 3.51 -11.08
N LEU A 110 -2.34 3.97 -11.84
CA LEU A 110 -2.70 5.38 -11.90
C LEU A 110 -3.17 5.92 -10.54
N TYR A 111 -3.94 5.10 -9.82
CA TYR A 111 -4.41 5.43 -8.48
C TYR A 111 -3.24 5.58 -7.49
N ASN A 112 -2.26 4.66 -7.50
CA ASN A 112 -1.09 4.75 -6.63
C ASN A 112 -0.16 5.92 -7.00
N LEU A 113 -0.01 6.22 -8.28
CA LEU A 113 0.70 7.42 -8.74
C LEU A 113 0.00 8.69 -8.28
N GLY A 114 -1.33 8.72 -8.31
CA GLY A 114 -2.13 9.81 -7.75
C GLY A 114 -1.91 9.97 -6.25
N LEU A 115 -1.92 8.87 -5.50
CA LEU A 115 -1.62 8.90 -4.06
C LEU A 115 -0.22 9.42 -3.77
N PHE A 116 0.77 9.11 -4.59
CA PHE A 116 2.12 9.65 -4.43
C PHE A 116 2.17 11.19 -4.45
N LEU A 117 1.26 11.83 -5.18
CA LEU A 117 1.14 13.29 -5.20
C LEU A 117 0.21 13.81 -4.10
N VAL A 118 -0.90 13.12 -3.84
CA VAL A 118 -1.95 13.58 -2.91
C VAL A 118 -1.53 13.40 -1.44
N SER A 119 -0.89 12.29 -1.10
CA SER A 119 -0.42 11.95 0.25
C SER A 119 0.40 13.07 0.91
N PRO A 120 1.49 13.59 0.29
CA PRO A 120 2.28 14.67 0.92
C PRO A 120 1.49 15.98 1.07
N ILE A 121 0.53 16.25 0.17
CA ILE A 121 -0.33 17.44 0.25
C ILE A 121 -1.27 17.34 1.46
N LEU A 122 -1.88 16.18 1.66
CA LEU A 122 -2.74 15.93 2.83
C LEU A 122 -1.97 16.08 4.14
N CYS A 123 -0.77 15.49 4.22
CA CYS A 123 0.10 15.65 5.39
C CYS A 123 0.49 17.11 5.62
N TYR A 124 0.81 17.86 4.56
CA TYR A 124 1.12 19.27 4.68
C TYR A 124 -0.03 20.08 5.31
N PHE A 125 -1.27 19.88 4.86
CA PHE A 125 -2.43 20.57 5.43
C PHE A 125 -2.72 20.15 6.87
N LEU A 126 -2.55 18.87 7.19
CA LEU A 126 -2.71 18.36 8.55
C LEU A 126 -1.73 19.07 9.51
N VAL A 127 -0.47 19.15 9.13
CA VAL A 127 0.60 19.83 9.91
C VAL A 127 0.40 21.35 9.99
N LYS A 128 -0.38 21.94 9.08
CA LYS A 128 -0.79 23.36 9.14
C LYS A 128 -2.00 23.63 10.05
N GLY A 129 -2.56 22.61 10.70
CA GLY A 129 -3.68 22.75 11.63
C GLY A 129 -5.04 22.38 11.05
N SER A 130 -5.11 21.76 9.86
CA SER A 130 -6.37 21.25 9.30
C SER A 130 -6.71 19.87 9.87
N PHE A 131 -7.00 19.82 11.17
CA PHE A 131 -7.20 18.58 11.93
C PHE A 131 -8.38 17.72 11.47
N TRP A 132 -9.39 18.33 10.82
CA TRP A 132 -10.51 17.60 10.23
C TRP A 132 -10.08 16.60 9.14
N LEU A 133 -8.88 16.76 8.57
CA LEU A 133 -8.32 15.83 7.60
C LEU A 133 -7.87 14.50 8.23
N ALA A 134 -7.60 14.47 9.54
CA ALA A 134 -7.15 13.25 10.22
C ALA A 134 -8.12 12.06 10.08
N PRO A 135 -9.42 12.19 10.39
CA PRO A 135 -10.36 11.10 10.18
C PRO A 135 -10.51 10.72 8.70
N LEU A 136 -10.38 11.67 7.77
CA LEU A 136 -10.43 11.39 6.33
C LEU A 136 -9.25 10.55 5.87
N ILE A 137 -8.04 10.89 6.31
CA ILE A 137 -6.80 10.13 6.02
C ILE A 137 -6.92 8.71 6.57
N ASN A 138 -7.34 8.55 7.82
CA ASN A 138 -7.49 7.24 8.44
C ASN A 138 -8.58 6.39 7.75
N ALA A 139 -9.72 6.98 7.40
CA ALA A 139 -10.77 6.29 6.66
C ALA A 139 -10.29 5.86 5.27
N HIS A 140 -9.57 6.72 4.57
CA HIS A 140 -8.95 6.41 3.28
C HIS A 140 -7.97 5.25 3.40
N GLU A 141 -7.12 5.22 4.42
CA GLU A 141 -6.14 4.14 4.65
C GLU A 141 -6.79 2.78 4.93
N MET A 142 -7.86 2.76 5.73
CA MET A 142 -8.65 1.54 5.93
C MET A 142 -9.28 1.07 4.63
N ALA A 143 -9.90 1.99 3.88
CA ALA A 143 -10.53 1.69 2.60
C ALA A 143 -9.51 1.20 1.56
N TYR A 144 -8.34 1.81 1.51
CA TYR A 144 -7.23 1.44 0.65
C TYR A 144 -6.81 -0.02 0.89
N LYS A 145 -6.50 -0.36 2.15
CA LYS A 145 -6.04 -1.72 2.52
C LYS A 145 -7.11 -2.76 2.20
N ALA A 146 -8.37 -2.48 2.53
CA ALA A 146 -9.50 -3.36 2.23
C ALA A 146 -9.72 -3.54 0.72
N LEU A 147 -9.66 -2.46 -0.05
CA LEU A 147 -9.86 -2.46 -1.50
C LEU A 147 -8.77 -3.27 -2.20
N PHE A 148 -7.50 -3.02 -1.89
CA PHE A 148 -6.39 -3.73 -2.53
C PHE A 148 -6.36 -5.21 -2.16
N LEU A 149 -6.68 -5.55 -0.92
CA LEU A 149 -6.83 -6.95 -0.51
C LEU A 149 -7.98 -7.64 -1.25
N SER A 150 -9.13 -6.98 -1.39
CA SER A 150 -10.29 -7.51 -2.11
C SER A 150 -9.97 -7.75 -3.59
N ILE A 151 -9.29 -6.79 -4.23
CA ILE A 151 -8.81 -6.92 -5.60
C ILE A 151 -7.82 -8.08 -5.74
N GLY A 152 -6.89 -8.22 -4.80
CA GLY A 152 -5.95 -9.34 -4.76
C GLY A 152 -6.68 -10.69 -4.71
N MET A 153 -7.69 -10.81 -3.84
CA MET A 153 -8.52 -12.01 -3.72
C MET A 153 -9.30 -12.31 -5.00
N LEU A 154 -9.87 -11.29 -5.65
CA LEU A 154 -10.53 -11.44 -6.96
C LEU A 154 -9.55 -11.93 -8.03
N GLY A 155 -8.34 -11.38 -8.06
CA GLY A 155 -7.26 -11.81 -8.94
C GLY A 155 -6.90 -13.28 -8.71
N LEU A 156 -6.77 -13.69 -7.45
CA LEU A 156 -6.47 -15.07 -7.06
C LEU A 156 -7.58 -16.04 -7.48
N THR A 157 -8.84 -15.73 -7.16
CA THR A 157 -9.99 -16.56 -7.56
C THR A 157 -10.05 -16.71 -9.08
N LYS A 158 -9.84 -15.62 -9.83
CA LYS A 158 -9.80 -15.68 -11.30
C LYS A 158 -8.63 -16.52 -11.80
N TYR A 159 -7.45 -16.40 -11.19
CA TYR A 159 -6.27 -17.20 -11.54
C TYR A 159 -6.53 -18.70 -11.35
N LEU A 160 -7.15 -19.08 -10.24
CA LEU A 160 -7.53 -20.47 -9.96
C LEU A 160 -8.65 -20.95 -10.92
N SER A 161 -9.62 -20.08 -11.23
CA SER A 161 -10.80 -20.38 -12.06
C SER A 161 -10.57 -20.36 -13.57
N LYS A 162 -9.41 -19.91 -14.08
CA LYS A 162 -9.10 -19.75 -15.53
C LYS A 162 -8.99 -21.09 -16.30
N ASN A 163 -9.93 -22.02 -16.11
CA ASN A 163 -10.12 -23.28 -16.85
C ASN A 163 -11.49 -23.96 -16.55
N LYS A 164 -12.57 -23.19 -16.39
CA LYS A 164 -13.89 -23.68 -16.81
C LYS A 164 -14.10 -23.30 -18.27
#